data_AF-A0A3C0JLG0-F1
#
_entry.id   AF-A0A3C0JLG0-F1
#
_cell.length_a   1.000
_cell.length_b   1.000
_cell.length_c   1.000
_cell.angle_alpha   90.00
_cell.angle_beta   90.00
_cell.angle_gamma   90.00
#
_symmetry.space_group_name_H-M   'P 1'
#
loop_
_entity.id
_entity.type
_entity.pdbx_description
1 polymer ?
#
loop_
_entity_poly.entity_id
_entity_poly.type
_entity_poly.pdbx_seq_one_letter_code
_entity_poly.pdbx_strand_id
1 'polypeptide(L)' 'IYTYVVYHRSFHPAFNDQVPYIVALVELKEGPRLMGQLKLKEGQIYKVGSTVVTGFHKIDKNNELLYFQLEDGDS' A
#
# COMPACT_ATOMS: atom_id res chain seq x y z
N ILE A 1 9.11 3.20 -2.01
CA ILE A 1 8.40 2.41 -3.06
C ILE A 1 9.43 1.97 -4.09
N TYR A 2 9.57 0.66 -4.33
CA TYR A 2 10.48 0.15 -5.36
C TYR A 2 9.78 0.05 -6.73
N THR A 3 8.60 -0.57 -6.79
CA THR A 3 7.72 -0.57 -7.96
C THR A 3 6.27 -0.70 -7.52
N TYR A 4 5.31 -0.43 -8.40
CA TYR A 4 3.89 -0.57 -8.09
C TYR A 4 3.08 -0.91 -9.35
N VAL A 5 1.88 -1.46 -9.11
CA VAL A 5 0.85 -1.71 -10.12
C VAL A 5 -0.47 -1.09 -9.67
N VAL A 6 -1.27 -0.61 -10.63
CA VAL A 6 -2.62 -0.10 -10.37
C VAL A 6 -3.63 -1.12 -10.89
N TYR A 7 -4.35 -1.74 -9.98
CA TYR A 7 -5.40 -2.69 -10.31
C TYR A 7 -6.71 -1.96 -10.61
N HIS A 8 -7.17 -2.08 -11.86
CA HIS A 8 -8.46 -1.56 -12.33
C HIS A 8 -9.57 -2.63 -12.28
N ARG A 9 -9.28 -3.79 -11.69
CA ARG A 9 -10.21 -4.88 -11.42
C ARG A 9 -9.82 -5.54 -10.11
N SER A 10 -10.81 -5.87 -9.29
CA SER A 10 -10.60 -6.62 -8.06
C SER A 10 -10.35 -8.10 -8.34
N PHE A 11 -9.34 -8.67 -7.68
CA PHE A 11 -9.00 -10.10 -7.73
C PHE A 11 -9.42 -10.86 -6.46
N HIS A 12 -9.88 -10.14 -5.42
CA HIS A 12 -10.37 -10.74 -4.18
C HIS A 12 -11.55 -9.91 -3.64
N PRO A 13 -12.65 -10.53 -3.18
CA PRO A 13 -13.87 -9.80 -2.79
C PRO A 13 -13.66 -8.64 -1.82
N ALA A 14 -12.68 -8.76 -0.90
CA ALA A 14 -12.33 -7.71 0.07
C ALA A 14 -11.82 -6.40 -0.54
N PHE A 15 -11.52 -6.35 -1.84
CA PHE A 15 -11.06 -5.15 -2.55
C PHE A 15 -12.04 -4.66 -3.63
N ASN A 16 -13.24 -5.22 -3.71
CA ASN A 16 -14.22 -4.87 -4.75
C ASN A 16 -14.61 -3.39 -4.72
N ASP A 17 -14.70 -2.82 -3.53
CA ASP A 17 -15.05 -1.41 -3.26
C ASP A 17 -13.85 -0.46 -3.35
N GLN A 18 -12.65 -0.99 -3.55
CA GLN A 18 -11.40 -0.22 -3.55
C GLN A 18 -10.81 -0.07 -4.95
N VAL A 19 -11.49 -0.52 -6.00
CA VAL A 19 -11.01 -0.35 -7.37
C VAL A 19 -11.19 1.12 -7.83
N PRO A 20 -10.14 1.78 -8.37
CA PRO A 20 -8.78 1.28 -8.55
C PRO A 20 -7.95 1.34 -7.26
N TYR A 21 -7.16 0.29 -7.00
CA TYR A 21 -6.21 0.26 -5.88
C TYR A 21 -4.79 -0.03 -6.33
N ILE A 22 -3.82 0.39 -5.51
CA ILE A 22 -2.40 0.25 -5.80
C ILE A 22 -1.82 -0.85 -4.94
N VAL A 23 -1.03 -1.73 -5.55
CA VAL A 23 -0.16 -2.67 -4.82
C VAL A 23 1.28 -2.30 -5.13
N ALA A 24 2.06 -2.09 -4.08
CA ALA A 24 3.45 -1.71 -4.16
C ALA A 24 4.34 -2.86 -3.68
N LEU A 25 5.49 -2.99 -4.33
CA LEU A 25 6.65 -3.66 -3.78
C LEU A 25 7.54 -2.59 -3.15
N VAL A 26 7.82 -2.72 -1.86
CA VAL A 26 8.57 -1.74 -1.07
C VAL A 26 9.85 -2.39 -0.59
N GLU A 27 10.99 -1.77 -0.91
CA GLU A 27 12.28 -2.11 -0.33
C GLU A 27 12.38 -1.47 1.05
N LEU A 28 12.50 -2.31 2.08
CA LEU A 28 12.65 -1.88 3.46
C LEU A 28 14.10 -1.46 3.75
N LYS A 29 14.29 -0.66 4.81
CA LYS A 29 15.63 -0.18 5.22
C LYS A 29 16.57 -1.33 5.60
N GLU A 30 16.01 -2.43 6.08
CA GLU A 30 16.72 -3.67 6.42
C GLU A 30 17.16 -4.48 5.19
N GLY A 31 16.74 -4.09 3.97
CA GLY A 31 17.08 -4.74 2.70
C GLY A 31 16.02 -5.63 2.03
N PRO A 32 15.08 -6.32 2.73
CA PRO A 32 14.11 -7.16 2.04
C PRO A 32 13.03 -6.33 1.35
N ARG A 33 12.35 -6.96 0.38
CA ARG A 33 11.21 -6.36 -0.32
C ARG A 33 9.90 -6.99 0.13
N LEU A 34 8.95 -6.15 0.52
CA LEU A 34 7.61 -6.56 0.93
C LEU A 34 6.56 -6.05 -0.05
N MET A 35 5.57 -6.89 -0.33
CA MET A 35 4.42 -6.54 -1.16
C MET A 35 3.23 -6.20 -0.28
N GLY A 36 2.52 -5.13 -0.61
CA GLY A 36 1.33 -4.71 0.12
C GLY A 36 0.56 -3.63 -0.62
N GLN A 37 -0.67 -3.41 -0.19
CA GLN A 37 -1.48 -2.32 -0.73
C GLN A 37 -0.85 -0.97 -0.37
N LEU A 38 -0.78 -0.03 -1.31
CA LEU A 38 -0.44 1.36 -1.02
C LEU A 38 -1.74 2.16 -0.89
N LYS A 39 -2.03 2.62 0.32
CA LYS A 39 -3.16 3.51 0.61
C LYS A 39 -2.71 4.96 0.50
N LEU A 40 -3.52 5.77 -0.16
CA LEU A 40 -3.26 7.19 -0.39
C LEU A 40 -4.44 8.00 0.12
N LYS A 41 -4.14 9.15 0.72
CA LYS A 41 -5.13 10.21 0.97
C LYS A 41 -5.44 10.91 -0.36
N GLU A 42 -6.61 11.54 -0.43
CA GLU A 42 -7.00 12.31 -1.62
C GLU A 42 -5.94 13.38 -1.95
N GLY A 43 -5.58 13.48 -3.24
CA GLY A 43 -4.58 14.44 -3.72
C GLY A 43 -3.12 14.11 -3.42
N GLN A 44 -2.82 13.01 -2.70
CA GLN A 44 -1.43 12.62 -2.44
C GLN A 44 -0.72 12.16 -3.71
N ILE A 45 0.43 12.79 -3.99
CA ILE A 45 1.30 12.41 -5.10
C ILE A 45 2.28 11.33 -4.61
N TYR A 46 2.36 10.24 -5.36
CA TYR A 46 3.27 9.13 -5.10
C TYR A 46 4.07 8.81 -6.38
N LYS A 47 5.28 8.28 -6.19
CA LYS A 47 6.14 7.81 -7.29
C LYS A 47 7.08 6.71 -6.80
N VAL A 48 7.72 6.02 -7.74
CA VAL A 48 8.89 5.19 -7.41
C VAL A 48 9.91 6.05 -6.66
N GLY A 49 10.44 5.52 -5.56
CA GLY A 49 11.30 6.24 -4.63
C GLY A 49 10.59 6.95 -3.47
N SER A 50 9.26 7.13 -3.48
CA SER A 50 8.55 7.72 -2.33
C SER A 50 8.74 6.90 -1.06
N THR A 51 9.00 7.56 0.07
CA THR A 51 9.06 6.92 1.39
C THR A 51 7.66 6.55 1.87
N VAL A 52 7.56 5.39 2.49
CA VAL A 52 6.31 4.86 3.02
C VAL A 52 6.55 4.26 4.39
N VAL A 53 5.49 4.24 5.19
CA VAL A 53 5.45 3.52 6.48
C VAL A 53 4.41 2.41 6.41
N THR A 54 4.59 1.38 7.22
CA THR A 54 3.66 0.24 7.32
C THR A 54 2.54 0.54 8.29
N GLY A 55 1.33 0.12 7.95
CA GLY A 55 0.20 -0.02 8.87
C GLY A 55 -0.43 -1.40 8.76
N PHE A 56 -1.26 -1.76 9.73
CA PHE A 56 -2.01 -3.02 9.73
C PHE A 56 -3.51 -2.75 9.76
N HIS A 57 -4.27 -3.52 9.00
CA HIS A 57 -5.73 -3.44 8.95
C HIS A 57 -6.34 -4.82 9.15
N LYS A 58 -7.24 -4.94 10.12
CA LYS A 58 -8.02 -6.16 10.34
C LYS A 58 -8.98 -6.40 9.19
N ILE A 59 -8.88 -7.56 8.55
CA ILE A 59 -9.91 -8.02 7.59
C ILE A 59 -11.00 -8.79 8.32
N ASP A 60 -10.63 -9.56 9.34
CA ASP A 60 -11.55 -10.34 10.16
C ASP A 60 -11.01 -10.51 11.59
N LYS A 61 -11.60 -11.43 12.37
CA LYS A 61 -11.23 -11.65 13.78
C LYS A 61 -9.81 -12.18 13.97
N ASN A 62 -9.25 -12.85 12.96
CA ASN A 62 -7.98 -13.58 13.06
C ASN A 62 -6.91 -13.04 12.10
N ASN A 63 -7.29 -12.27 11.09
CA ASN A 63 -6.39 -11.83 10.03
C ASN A 63 -6.22 -10.31 9.98
N GLU A 64 -4.97 -9.87 10.01
CA GLU A 64 -4.56 -8.49 9.71
C GLU A 64 -3.71 -8.47 8.45
N LEU A 65 -3.99 -7.51 7.56
CA LEU A 65 -3.13 -7.24 6.42
C LEU A 65 -2.25 -6.03 6.68
N LEU A 66 -0.98 -6.20 6.35
CA LEU A 66 -0.06 -5.11 6.17
C LEU A 66 -0.46 -4.29 4.93
N TYR A 67 -0.44 -2.97 5.10
CA TYR A 67 -0.51 -2.00 4.02
C TYR A 67 0.57 -0.94 4.21
N PHE A 68 0.82 -0.18 3.15
CA PHE A 68 1.72 0.97 3.15
C PHE A 68 0.92 2.25 3.00
N GLN A 69 1.44 3.32 3.59
CA GLN A 69 0.98 4.69 3.36
C GLN A 69 2.20 5.58 3.16
N LEU A 70 2.05 6.68 2.43
CA LEU A 70 3.14 7.65 2.34
C LEU A 70 3.52 8.13 3.74
N GLU A 71 4.82 8.27 3.99
CA GLU A 71 5.30 8.99 5.15
C GLU A 71 4.84 10.45 4.95
N ASP A 72 3.98 10.95 5.85
CA ASP A 72 3.66 12.37 5.88
C ASP A 72 4.99 13.07 6.20
N GLY A 73 5.61 13.70 5.20
CA GLY A 73 6.79 14.52 5.43
C GLY A 73 6.42 15.58 6.48
N ASP A 74 7.30 15.81 7.45
CA ASP A 74 7.12 16.87 8.44
C ASP A 74 6.63 18.14 7.72
N SER A 75 5.46 18.62 8.15
CA SER A 75 4.82 19.82 7.60
C SER A 75 5.65 21.07 7.87
#